data_AF-A0A645EK16-F1
#
_entry.id   AF-A0A645EK16-F1
#
_cell.length_a   1.000
_cell.length_b   1.000
_cell.length_c   1.000
_cell.angle_alpha   90.00
_cell.angle_beta   90.00
_cell.angle_gamma   90.00
#
_symmetry.space_group_name_H-M   'P 1'
#
loop_
_entity.id
_entity.type
_entity.pdbx_description
1 polymer ?
#
loop_
_entity_poly.entity_id
_entity_poly.type
_entity_poly.pdbx_seq_one_letter_code
_entity_poly.pdbx_strand_id
1 'polypeptide(L)'
;MLTPAMYNIDPQFELRPAKMLSRIYRDIRFSPNKDPYKTSMWLNFQQATTHWENFPGYFAELSDEHFMMGMGLFMPKRKIMDVFREEVDYSRESFKVMAQKALNAGFEVGGEPYKRPLPNSLPDFYQPWIQRKSVYVIKTIPLSDQRIYSEALALQLMDDFAQIADLYHFMKEIVKEAQ
;
A
#
# COMPACT_ATOMS: atom_id res chain seq x y z
N MET A 1 7.23 -7.53 -16.68
CA MET A 1 6.40 -6.36 -17.06
C MET A 1 6.28 -5.35 -15.93
N LEU A 2 5.95 -5.74 -14.70
CA LEU A 2 5.82 -4.82 -13.56
C LEU A 2 7.13 -4.14 -13.13
N THR A 3 8.25 -4.85 -13.13
CA THR A 3 9.54 -4.34 -12.63
C THR A 3 9.99 -3.02 -13.28
N PRO A 4 10.02 -2.86 -14.62
CA PRO A 4 10.33 -1.57 -15.24
C PRO A 4 9.35 -0.44 -14.87
N ALA A 5 8.04 -0.74 -14.79
CA ALA A 5 7.04 0.25 -14.40
C ALA A 5 7.29 0.74 -12.96
N MET A 6 7.56 -0.19 -12.04
CA MET A 6 7.85 0.16 -10.64
C MET A 6 9.19 0.88 -10.49
N TYR A 7 10.20 0.51 -11.27
CA TYR A 7 11.49 1.23 -11.29
C TYR A 7 11.33 2.70 -11.70
N ASN A 8 10.44 2.97 -12.66
CA ASN A 8 10.14 4.34 -13.09
C ASN A 8 9.40 5.15 -12.01
N ILE A 9 8.63 4.49 -11.13
CA ILE A 9 8.03 5.14 -9.96
C ILE A 9 9.10 5.41 -8.90
N ASP A 10 9.87 4.39 -8.49
CA ASP A 10 10.98 4.57 -7.56
C ASP A 10 12.14 3.61 -7.86
N PRO A 11 13.32 4.13 -8.28
CA PRO A 11 14.49 3.29 -8.51
C PRO A 11 15.07 2.67 -7.23
N GLN A 12 14.62 3.11 -6.04
CA GLN A 12 15.07 2.57 -4.76
C GLN A 12 14.30 1.31 -4.32
N PHE A 13 13.28 0.88 -5.08
CA PHE A 13 12.59 -0.36 -4.78
C PHE A 13 13.51 -1.59 -4.84
N GLU A 14 13.28 -2.53 -3.93
CA GLU A 14 13.81 -3.87 -4.04
C GLU A 14 13.06 -4.62 -5.15
N LEU A 15 13.77 -4.96 -6.24
CA LEU A 15 13.17 -5.55 -7.45
C LEU A 15 13.52 -7.02 -7.65
N ARG A 16 14.22 -7.67 -6.71
CA ARG A 16 14.52 -9.11 -6.79
C ARG A 16 13.27 -9.92 -6.42
N PRO A 17 12.77 -10.82 -7.30
CA PRO A 17 11.54 -11.57 -7.03
C PRO A 17 11.52 -12.32 -5.69
N ALA A 18 12.67 -12.87 -5.28
CA ALA A 18 12.81 -13.58 -4.01
C ALA A 18 12.62 -12.71 -2.75
N LYS A 19 12.61 -11.38 -2.89
CA LYS A 19 12.40 -10.40 -1.82
C LYS A 19 11.04 -9.69 -1.90
N MET A 20 10.41 -9.68 -3.06
CA MET A 20 9.10 -9.06 -3.30
C MET A 20 7.93 -10.03 -3.19
N LEU A 21 8.17 -11.34 -3.35
CA LEU A 21 7.13 -12.36 -3.31
C LEU A 21 7.16 -13.12 -2.01
N SER A 22 5.99 -13.28 -1.38
CA SER A 22 5.83 -14.17 -0.24
C SER A 22 5.97 -15.64 -0.65
N ARG A 23 6.34 -16.49 0.32
CA ARG A 23 6.31 -17.94 0.18
C ARG A 23 5.05 -18.47 0.86
N ILE A 24 4.24 -19.20 0.10
CA ILE A 24 2.99 -19.81 0.61
C ILE A 24 3.19 -21.25 1.10
N TYR A 25 4.26 -21.92 0.68
CA TYR A 25 4.54 -23.32 1.03
C TYR A 25 5.61 -23.43 2.13
N ARG A 26 5.36 -24.34 3.08
CA ARG A 26 6.35 -24.88 4.03
C ARG A 26 6.59 -26.35 3.71
N ASP A 27 7.76 -26.88 4.04
CA ASP A 27 7.97 -28.32 4.00
C ASP A 27 7.03 -29.01 5.02
N ILE A 28 6.02 -29.69 4.49
CA ILE A 28 5.00 -30.41 5.26
C ILE A 28 5.16 -31.93 5.16
N ARG A 29 6.27 -32.45 4.59
CA ARG A 29 6.44 -33.90 4.36
C ARG A 29 6.25 -34.72 5.63
N PHE A 30 6.82 -34.24 6.74
CA PHE A 30 6.73 -34.89 8.05
C PHE A 30 5.76 -34.20 9.02
N SER A 31 5.07 -33.14 8.59
CA SER A 31 4.15 -32.42 9.46
C SER A 31 2.80 -33.16 9.55
N PRO A 32 2.25 -33.37 10.75
CA PRO A 32 0.90 -33.93 10.89
C PRO A 32 -0.17 -32.94 10.40
N ASN A 33 0.09 -31.62 10.50
CA ASN A 33 -0.74 -30.60 9.86
C ASN A 33 -0.29 -30.38 8.41
N LYS A 34 -1.22 -30.52 7.45
CA LYS A 34 -0.99 -30.32 6.02
C LYS A 34 -1.51 -28.97 5.49
N ASP A 35 -2.05 -28.12 6.35
CA ASP A 35 -2.53 -26.80 5.98
C ASP A 35 -1.41 -25.96 5.34
N PRO A 36 -1.74 -25.10 4.35
CA PRO A 36 -0.80 -24.14 3.80
C PRO A 36 -0.18 -23.26 4.89
N TYR A 37 1.08 -22.83 4.68
CA TYR A 37 1.72 -21.91 5.62
C TYR A 37 1.06 -20.52 5.58
N LYS A 38 0.59 -20.12 4.40
CA LYS A 38 -0.26 -18.94 4.18
C LYS A 38 -1.35 -19.30 3.18
N THR A 39 -2.55 -18.75 3.37
CA THR A 39 -3.69 -18.88 2.45
C THR A 39 -3.68 -17.81 1.36
N SER A 40 -2.76 -16.85 1.42
CA SER A 40 -2.62 -15.79 0.43
C SER A 40 -1.17 -15.54 0.01
N MET A 41 -1.02 -15.11 -1.23
CA MET A 41 0.25 -14.74 -1.85
C MET A 41 0.36 -13.22 -1.96
N TRP A 42 1.43 -12.69 -1.40
CA TRP A 42 1.73 -11.26 -1.39
C TRP A 42 2.84 -10.93 -2.39
N LEU A 43 2.68 -9.80 -3.05
CA LEU A 43 3.67 -9.06 -3.82
C LEU A 43 3.86 -7.71 -3.12
N ASN A 44 5.10 -7.29 -2.88
CA ASN A 44 5.39 -5.97 -2.33
C ASN A 44 6.53 -5.27 -3.07
N PHE A 45 6.37 -3.98 -3.34
CA PHE A 45 7.45 -3.08 -3.76
C PHE A 45 7.73 -2.12 -2.61
N GLN A 46 8.89 -2.34 -1.98
CA GLN A 46 9.36 -1.63 -0.79
C GLN A 46 10.82 -1.24 -1.00
N GLN A 47 11.26 -0.17 -0.36
CA GLN A 47 12.68 0.21 -0.41
C GLN A 47 13.54 -0.80 0.38
N ALA A 48 14.74 -1.08 -0.11
CA ALA A 48 15.69 -1.97 0.53
C ALA A 48 16.38 -1.29 1.75
N THR A 49 15.65 -1.12 2.85
CA THR A 49 16.13 -0.46 4.08
C THR A 49 15.76 -1.24 5.35
N THR A 50 16.50 -1.01 6.44
CA THR A 50 16.32 -1.70 7.73
C THR A 50 14.98 -1.36 8.40
N HIS A 51 14.43 -0.18 8.12
CA HIS A 51 13.16 0.30 8.68
C HIS A 51 12.13 0.58 7.59
N TRP A 52 11.89 -0.42 6.74
CA TRP A 52 10.98 -0.32 5.59
C TRP A 52 9.56 0.06 6.00
N GLU A 53 9.12 -0.26 7.22
CA GLU A 53 7.79 0.06 7.75
C GLU A 53 7.51 1.58 7.84
N ASN A 54 8.58 2.39 7.90
CA ASN A 54 8.45 3.84 7.89
C ASN A 54 8.30 4.40 6.49
N PHE A 55 8.56 3.61 5.44
CA PHE A 55 8.42 4.02 4.06
C PHE A 55 7.07 3.54 3.50
N PRO A 56 6.41 4.34 2.64
CA PRO A 56 5.29 3.80 1.91
C PRO A 56 5.80 2.71 0.97
N GLY A 57 4.96 1.73 0.69
CA GLY A 57 5.21 0.83 -0.41
C GLY A 57 3.94 0.27 -1.00
N TYR A 58 4.11 -0.31 -2.17
CA TYR A 58 3.03 -0.93 -2.92
C TYR A 58 2.89 -2.39 -2.53
N PHE A 59 1.66 -2.88 -2.55
CA PHE A 59 1.37 -4.27 -2.28
C PHE A 59 0.26 -4.78 -3.20
N ALA A 60 0.27 -6.09 -3.41
CA ALA A 60 -0.85 -6.84 -3.94
C ALA A 60 -0.95 -8.17 -3.21
N GLU A 61 -2.16 -8.63 -2.98
CA GLU A 61 -2.46 -9.91 -2.33
C GLU A 61 -3.48 -10.67 -3.17
N LEU A 62 -3.17 -11.94 -3.42
CA LEU A 62 -4.08 -12.91 -4.00
C LEU A 62 -4.42 -13.93 -2.92
N SER A 63 -5.70 -14.02 -2.56
CA SER A 63 -6.25 -15.03 -1.66
C SER A 63 -7.30 -15.89 -2.39
N ASP A 64 -7.90 -16.83 -1.66
CA ASP A 64 -9.05 -17.62 -2.08
C ASP A 64 -10.38 -16.85 -2.02
N GLU A 65 -10.39 -15.63 -1.47
CA GLU A 65 -11.59 -14.79 -1.38
C GLU A 65 -11.56 -13.60 -2.34
N HIS A 66 -10.37 -13.04 -2.58
CA HIS A 66 -10.23 -11.81 -3.37
C HIS A 66 -8.81 -11.64 -3.92
N PHE A 67 -8.71 -10.73 -4.89
CA PHE A 67 -7.47 -10.06 -5.21
C PHE A 67 -7.52 -8.63 -4.70
N MET A 68 -6.47 -8.15 -4.05
CA MET A 68 -6.39 -6.75 -3.63
C MET A 68 -5.04 -6.15 -3.99
N MET A 69 -5.00 -4.84 -4.13
CA MET A 69 -3.78 -4.08 -4.34
C MET A 69 -3.85 -2.73 -3.63
N GLY A 70 -2.70 -2.14 -3.34
CA GLY A 70 -2.67 -0.87 -2.64
C GLY A 70 -1.29 -0.27 -2.50
N MET A 71 -1.26 0.88 -1.83
CA MET A 71 -0.03 1.60 -1.49
C MET A 71 -0.23 2.40 -0.21
N GLY A 72 0.78 2.40 0.66
CA GLY A 72 0.85 3.35 1.76
C GLY A 72 1.76 2.91 2.89
N LEU A 73 1.53 3.51 4.05
CA LEU A 73 2.28 3.31 5.29
C LEU A 73 1.62 2.21 6.13
N PHE A 74 2.28 1.06 6.21
CA PHE A 74 1.82 -0.09 6.98
C PHE A 74 2.62 -0.22 8.28
N MET A 75 1.97 0.05 9.41
CA MET A 75 2.56 0.06 10.75
C MET A 75 3.81 0.96 10.91
N PRO A 76 3.78 2.21 10.42
CA PRO A 76 4.91 3.13 10.59
C PRO A 76 5.09 3.54 12.06
N LYS A 77 6.27 4.09 12.40
CA LYS A 77 6.48 4.76 13.69
C LYS A 77 5.51 5.93 13.85
N ARG A 78 5.11 6.20 15.08
CA ARG A 78 4.20 7.31 15.42
C ARG A 78 4.68 8.66 14.87
N LYS A 79 5.99 8.96 14.96
CA LYS A 79 6.58 10.21 14.43
C LYS A 79 6.30 10.40 12.94
N ILE A 80 6.35 9.33 12.13
CA ILE A 80 6.04 9.39 10.69
C ILE A 80 4.59 9.82 10.47
N MET A 81 3.67 9.24 11.23
CA MET A 81 2.25 9.60 11.12
C MET A 81 1.96 11.01 11.65
N ASP A 82 2.70 11.48 12.64
CA ASP A 82 2.57 12.85 13.14
C ASP A 82 2.98 13.85 12.05
N VAL A 83 4.13 13.64 11.40
CA VAL A 83 4.57 14.45 10.23
C VAL A 83 3.59 14.30 9.05
N PHE A 84 3.07 13.11 8.77
CA PHE A 84 2.05 12.93 7.72
C PHE A 84 0.83 13.83 7.96
N ARG A 85 0.37 13.97 9.22
CA ARG A 85 -0.78 14.83 9.54
C ARG A 85 -0.45 16.30 9.41
N GLU A 86 0.74 16.71 9.84
CA GLU A 86 1.23 18.08 9.68
C GLU A 86 1.32 18.45 8.19
N GLU A 87 1.87 17.57 7.36
CA GLU A 87 1.99 17.80 5.91
C GLU A 87 0.65 17.76 5.17
N VAL A 88 -0.29 16.91 5.59
CA VAL A 88 -1.67 16.94 5.07
C VAL A 88 -2.33 18.28 5.41
N ASP A 89 -2.07 18.82 6.60
CA ASP A 89 -2.62 20.10 7.05
C ASP A 89 -1.93 21.32 6.42
N TYR A 90 -0.64 21.21 6.10
CA TYR A 90 0.12 22.24 5.42
C TYR A 90 -0.20 22.27 3.92
N SER A 91 -0.23 21.10 3.28
CA SER A 91 -0.40 20.91 1.82
C SER A 91 -1.81 20.45 1.42
N ARG A 92 -2.85 20.95 2.11
CA ARG A 92 -4.25 20.47 2.03
C ARG A 92 -4.80 20.31 0.62
N GLU A 93 -4.61 21.31 -0.25
CA GLU A 93 -5.16 21.29 -1.61
C GLU A 93 -4.42 20.29 -2.51
N SER A 94 -3.08 20.30 -2.46
CA SER A 94 -2.26 19.34 -3.20
C SER A 94 -2.56 17.90 -2.77
N PHE A 95 -2.63 17.66 -1.45
CA PHE A 95 -3.02 16.36 -0.91
C PHE A 95 -4.40 15.93 -1.40
N LYS A 96 -5.38 16.84 -1.36
CA LYS A 96 -6.74 16.55 -1.81
C LYS A 96 -6.80 16.14 -3.27
N VAL A 97 -6.03 16.77 -4.15
CA VAL A 97 -5.95 16.37 -5.57
C VAL A 97 -5.41 14.94 -5.71
N MET A 98 -4.30 14.62 -5.04
CA MET A 98 -3.70 13.28 -5.08
C MET A 98 -4.62 12.21 -4.48
N ALA A 99 -5.24 12.51 -3.33
CA ALA A 99 -6.20 11.65 -2.67
C ALA A 99 -7.44 11.41 -3.53
N GLN A 100 -8.02 12.45 -4.13
CA GLN A 100 -9.18 12.32 -4.99
C GLN A 100 -8.87 11.52 -6.26
N LYS A 101 -7.67 11.65 -6.83
CA LYS A 101 -7.20 10.81 -7.94
C LYS A 101 -7.23 9.33 -7.57
N ALA A 102 -6.71 8.97 -6.39
CA ALA A 102 -6.77 7.59 -5.89
C ALA A 102 -8.21 7.11 -5.67
N LEU A 103 -9.06 7.93 -5.02
CA LEU A 103 -10.47 7.58 -4.76
C LEU A 103 -11.25 7.39 -6.07
N ASN A 104 -11.06 8.28 -7.05
CA ASN A 104 -11.71 8.19 -8.36
C ASN A 104 -11.24 6.98 -9.17
N ALA A 105 -10.00 6.52 -8.95
CA ALA A 105 -9.50 5.29 -9.52
C ALA A 105 -10.13 4.05 -8.85
N GLY A 106 -10.96 4.19 -7.82
CA GLY A 106 -11.66 3.09 -7.15
C GLY A 106 -10.88 2.50 -5.98
N PHE A 107 -9.93 3.26 -5.41
CA PHE A 107 -9.33 2.89 -4.14
C PHE A 107 -10.13 3.44 -2.96
N GLU A 108 -10.04 2.75 -1.84
CA GLU A 108 -10.58 3.15 -0.55
C GLU A 108 -9.46 3.40 0.46
N VAL A 109 -9.71 4.25 1.46
CA VAL A 109 -8.73 4.54 2.52
C VAL A 109 -8.80 3.44 3.58
N GLY A 110 -7.70 2.72 3.74
CA GLY A 110 -7.52 1.68 4.74
C GLY A 110 -6.53 2.03 5.85
N GLY A 111 -6.36 1.09 6.77
CA GLY A 111 -5.44 1.18 7.91
C GLY A 111 -6.14 1.25 9.26
N GLU A 112 -5.45 0.92 10.34
CA GLU A 112 -6.09 0.84 11.67
C GLU A 112 -6.50 2.23 12.19
N PRO A 113 -7.80 2.49 12.46
CA PRO A 113 -8.22 3.77 13.02
C PRO A 113 -7.86 3.90 14.50
N TYR A 114 -7.75 5.13 14.98
CA TYR A 114 -7.70 5.37 16.43
C TYR A 114 -9.06 5.12 17.06
N LYS A 115 -9.06 4.47 18.24
CA LYS A 115 -10.28 4.33 19.06
C LYS A 115 -10.84 5.67 19.54
N ARG A 116 -9.95 6.63 19.80
CA ARG A 116 -10.29 8.00 20.18
C ARG A 116 -9.78 8.93 19.08
N PRO A 117 -10.68 9.68 18.40
CA PRO A 117 -10.26 10.64 17.39
C PRO A 117 -9.28 11.67 17.95
N LEU A 118 -8.27 12.01 17.14
CA LEU A 118 -7.33 13.08 17.40
C LEU A 118 -8.01 14.42 17.11
N PRO A 119 -7.90 15.42 18.01
CA PRO A 119 -8.46 16.74 17.78
C PRO A 119 -7.73 17.41 16.60
N ASN A 120 -8.49 18.01 15.69
CA ASN A 120 -8.00 18.76 14.53
C ASN A 120 -9.11 19.67 13.99
N SER A 121 -8.77 20.57 13.06
CA SER A 121 -9.70 21.50 12.40
C SER A 121 -9.96 21.17 10.93
N LEU A 122 -9.48 20.01 10.44
CA LEU A 122 -9.59 19.64 9.04
C LEU A 122 -11.03 19.23 8.66
N PRO A 123 -11.49 19.54 7.44
CA PRO A 123 -12.78 19.07 6.93
C PRO A 123 -12.91 17.53 6.90
N ASP A 124 -14.16 17.05 6.82
CA ASP A 124 -14.50 15.62 6.83
C ASP A 124 -13.73 14.78 5.79
N PHE A 125 -13.42 15.36 4.63
CA PHE A 125 -12.64 14.71 3.57
C PHE A 125 -11.31 14.14 4.08
N TYR A 126 -10.65 14.81 5.02
CA TYR A 126 -9.32 14.42 5.51
C TYR A 126 -9.40 13.40 6.65
N GLN A 127 -10.53 13.31 7.35
CA GLN A 127 -10.66 12.47 8.56
C GLN A 127 -10.32 10.99 8.31
N PRO A 128 -10.74 10.35 7.20
CA PRO A 128 -10.34 8.97 6.90
C PRO A 128 -8.82 8.76 6.80
N TRP A 129 -8.05 9.81 6.51
CA TRP A 129 -6.60 9.74 6.34
C TRP A 129 -5.86 10.00 7.64
N ILE A 130 -6.24 11.04 8.38
CA ILE A 130 -5.51 11.51 9.55
C ILE A 130 -5.87 10.76 10.84
N GLN A 131 -7.06 10.12 10.92
CA GLN A 131 -7.54 9.43 12.12
C GLN A 131 -7.07 7.98 12.23
N ARG A 132 -5.92 7.63 11.65
CA ARG A 132 -5.39 6.26 11.63
C ARG A 132 -3.95 6.16 12.13
N LYS A 133 -3.59 4.98 12.61
CA LYS A 133 -2.23 4.57 13.02
C LYS A 133 -1.39 4.08 11.85
N SER A 134 -2.05 3.66 10.79
CA SER A 134 -1.49 3.27 9.49
C SER A 134 -2.42 3.82 8.44
N VAL A 135 -1.90 4.24 7.30
CA VAL A 135 -2.73 4.83 6.25
C VAL A 135 -2.25 4.31 4.90
N TYR A 136 -3.18 3.74 4.15
CA TYR A 136 -2.93 3.25 2.80
C TYR A 136 -4.20 3.35 1.98
N VAL A 137 -4.04 3.31 0.67
CA VAL A 137 -5.14 3.14 -0.27
C VAL A 137 -5.19 1.69 -0.71
N ILE A 138 -6.39 1.13 -0.83
CA ILE A 138 -6.60 -0.27 -1.21
C ILE A 138 -7.73 -0.38 -2.23
N LYS A 139 -7.55 -1.23 -3.24
CA LYS A 139 -8.57 -1.61 -4.21
C LYS A 139 -8.71 -3.13 -4.20
N THR A 140 -9.94 -3.61 -4.09
CA THR A 140 -10.27 -5.04 -4.07
C THR A 140 -11.02 -5.42 -5.34
N ILE A 141 -10.60 -6.51 -5.97
CA ILE A 141 -11.19 -7.11 -7.16
C ILE A 141 -11.70 -8.50 -6.78
N PRO A 142 -12.99 -8.80 -7.00
CA PRO A 142 -13.55 -10.11 -6.69
C PRO A 142 -13.00 -11.18 -7.64
N LEU A 143 -12.88 -12.42 -7.17
CA LEU A 143 -12.40 -13.55 -7.97
C LEU A 143 -13.30 -13.89 -9.18
N SER A 144 -14.53 -13.38 -9.23
CA SER A 144 -15.39 -13.51 -10.41
C SER A 144 -14.89 -12.70 -11.62
N ASP A 145 -14.02 -11.71 -11.40
CA ASP A 145 -13.41 -10.93 -12.47
C ASP A 145 -12.37 -11.75 -13.24
N GLN A 146 -12.68 -12.01 -14.52
CA GLN A 146 -11.86 -12.86 -15.38
C GLN A 146 -10.46 -12.29 -15.64
N ARG A 147 -10.24 -10.98 -15.43
CA ARG A 147 -8.93 -10.35 -15.62
C ARG A 147 -7.88 -10.97 -14.70
N ILE A 148 -8.27 -11.43 -13.51
CA ILE A 148 -7.37 -12.05 -12.51
C ILE A 148 -6.65 -13.28 -13.08
N TYR A 149 -7.26 -13.98 -14.04
CA TYR A 149 -6.72 -15.21 -14.63
C TYR A 149 -5.99 -14.97 -15.96
N SER A 150 -5.59 -13.73 -16.25
CA SER A 150 -4.96 -13.34 -17.50
C SER A 150 -3.88 -12.28 -17.31
N GLU A 151 -3.12 -12.00 -18.37
CA GLU A 151 -2.13 -10.91 -18.37
C GLU A 151 -2.74 -9.52 -18.14
N ALA A 152 -4.06 -9.38 -18.33
CA ALA A 152 -4.78 -8.14 -18.05
C ALA A 152 -4.65 -7.70 -16.58
N LEU A 153 -4.47 -8.63 -15.64
CA LEU A 153 -4.21 -8.30 -14.23
C LEU A 153 -2.90 -7.51 -14.07
N ALA A 154 -1.84 -7.94 -14.76
CA ALA A 154 -0.56 -7.25 -14.69
C ALA A 154 -0.63 -5.85 -15.32
N LEU A 155 -1.39 -5.69 -16.40
CA LEU A 155 -1.66 -4.38 -17.01
C LEU A 155 -2.45 -3.47 -16.06
N GLN A 156 -3.49 -4.01 -15.43
CA GLN A 156 -4.29 -3.27 -14.45
C GLN A 156 -3.46 -2.82 -13.25
N LEU A 157 -2.60 -3.68 -12.71
CA LEU A 157 -1.68 -3.32 -11.62
C LEU A 157 -0.74 -2.17 -12.02
N MET A 158 -0.20 -2.19 -13.24
CA MET A 158 0.69 -1.11 -13.70
C MET A 158 -0.04 0.23 -13.80
N ASP A 159 -1.26 0.24 -14.35
CA ASP A 159 -2.09 1.44 -14.44
C ASP A 159 -2.48 1.96 -13.04
N ASP A 160 -3.00 1.07 -12.20
CA ASP A 160 -3.44 1.41 -10.85
C ASP A 160 -2.30 1.94 -9.96
N PHE A 161 -1.11 1.34 -10.06
CA PHE A 161 0.06 1.81 -9.31
C PHE A 161 0.58 3.14 -9.82
N ALA A 162 0.51 3.40 -11.13
CA ALA A 162 0.87 4.68 -11.72
C ALA A 162 -0.12 5.79 -11.29
N GLN A 163 -1.41 5.48 -11.17
CA GLN A 163 -2.42 6.47 -10.76
C GLN A 163 -2.21 6.99 -9.34
N ILE A 164 -1.64 6.17 -8.46
CA ILE A 164 -1.37 6.54 -7.06
C ILE A 164 0.10 6.92 -6.79
N ALA A 165 0.92 7.08 -7.84
CA ALA A 165 2.33 7.44 -7.71
C ALA A 165 2.56 8.80 -7.05
N ASP A 166 1.74 9.81 -7.34
CA ASP A 166 1.88 11.14 -6.73
C ASP A 166 1.67 11.07 -5.21
N LEU A 167 0.66 10.30 -4.76
CA LEU A 167 0.39 10.05 -3.35
C LEU A 167 1.51 9.26 -2.68
N TYR A 168 2.10 8.29 -3.40
CA TYR A 168 3.28 7.57 -2.94
C TYR A 168 4.46 8.51 -2.69
N HIS A 169 4.74 9.40 -3.65
CA HIS A 169 5.84 10.37 -3.52
C HIS A 169 5.62 11.33 -2.37
N PHE A 170 4.39 11.83 -2.19
CA PHE A 170 4.02 12.63 -1.03
C PHE A 170 4.33 11.89 0.30
N MET A 171 3.87 10.65 0.45
CA MET A 171 4.14 9.84 1.64
C MET A 171 5.62 9.52 1.82
N LYS A 172 6.39 9.42 0.74
CA LYS A 172 7.83 9.12 0.78
C LYS A 172 8.63 10.32 1.29
N GLU A 173 8.29 11.55 0.91
CA GLU A 173 8.99 12.75 1.37
C GLU A 173 8.81 12.98 2.88
N ILE A 174 7.62 12.69 3.42
CA ILE A 174 7.34 12.74 4.88
C ILE A 174 8.34 11.93 5.70
N VAL A 175 8.79 10.78 5.18
CA VAL A 175 9.74 9.91 5.88
C VAL A 175 11.12 10.55 5.99
N LYS A 176 11.52 11.35 5.00
CA LYS A 176 12.80 12.07 5.01
C LYS A 176 12.77 13.21 6.02
N GLU A 177 11.65 13.91 6.15
CA GLU A 177 11.46 15.00 7.11
C GLU A 177 11.37 14.52 8.56
N ALA A 178 10.87 13.29 8.75
CA ALA A 178 10.73 12.69 10.07
C ALA A 178 12.02 12.02 10.60
N GLN A 179 13.09 11.92 9.81
CA GLN A 179 14.40 11.41 10.25
C GLN A 179 15.17 12.51 11.00
#